data_AF-A0AAV5VHR5-F1
#
_entry.id   AF-A0AAV5VHR5-F1
#
_cell.length_a   1.000
_cell.length_b   1.000
_cell.length_c   1.000
_cell.angle_alpha   90.00
_cell.angle_beta   90.00
_cell.angle_gamma   90.00
#
_symmetry.space_group_name_H-M   'P 1'
#
loop_
_entity.id
_entity.type
_entity.pdbx_description
1 polymer ?
#
loop_
_entity_poly.entity_id
_entity_poly.type
_entity_poly.pdbx_seq_one_letter_code
_entity_poly.pdbx_strand_id
1 'polypeptide(L)' 'FEHPNIVRYYASWTEKVHFNSYLYIQMQVHDNSLAKWLSDNQNLSRDNQRIRDIFKQIVEAVSYI' A
#
# COMPACT_ATOMS: atom_id res chain seq x y z
N PHE A 1 1.63 12.89 10.13
CA PHE A 1 2.65 11.92 9.67
C PHE A 1 2.16 11.37 8.35
N GLU A 2 2.68 11.88 7.25
CA GLU A 2 2.40 11.40 5.90
C GLU A 2 3.73 10.97 5.29
N HIS A 3 3.79 9.75 4.78
CA HIS A 3 4.95 9.24 4.06
C HIS A 3 4.48 8.82 2.66
N PRO A 4 5.11 9.27 1.57
CA PRO A 4 4.61 9.06 0.21
C PRO A 4 4.52 7.58 -0.18
N ASN A 5 5.30 6.71 0.46
CA ASN A 5 5.34 5.27 0.19
C ASN A 5 4.52 4.44 1.21
N ILE A 6 3.71 5.06 2.07
CA ILE A 6 2.83 4.37 3.04
C ILE A 6 1.40 4.86 2.83
N VAL A 7 0.46 3.91 2.77
CA VAL A 7 -0.96 4.23 2.58
C VAL A 7 -1.44 5.13 3.71
N ARG A 8 -2.03 6.26 3.34
CA ARG A 8 -2.51 7.25 4.30
C ARG A 8 -3.65 6.70 5.15
N TYR A 9 -3.51 6.84 6.46
CA TYR A 9 -4.58 6.65 7.44
C TYR A 9 -5.42 7.92 7.55
N TYR A 10 -6.74 7.78 7.58
CA TYR A 10 -7.66 8.90 7.77
C TYR A 10 -8.30 8.89 9.15
N ALA A 11 -8.92 7.77 9.53
CA ALA A 11 -9.64 7.65 10.79
C ALA A 11 -9.87 6.18 11.15
N SER A 12 -10.21 5.93 12.41
CA SER A 12 -10.70 4.64 12.90
C SER A 12 -11.77 4.87 13.93
N TRP A 13 -12.77 4.00 13.97
CA TRP A 13 -13.81 4.02 14.98
C TRP A 13 -14.23 2.59 15.32
N THR A 14 -14.85 2.44 16.48
CA THR A 14 -15.41 1.17 16.91
C THR A 14 -16.93 1.24 16.87
N GLU A 15 -17.57 0.19 16.35
CA GLU A 15 -19.02 0.04 16.42
C GLU A 15 -19.38 -1.25 17.13
N LYS A 16 -20.41 -1.18 17.96
CA LYS A 16 -21.01 -2.36 18.60
C LYS A 16 -22.19 -2.82 17.76
N VAL A 17 -22.11 -4.06 17.27
CA VAL A 17 -23.20 -4.71 16.54
C VAL A 17 -23.59 -5.96 17.33
N HIS A 18 -24.78 -5.95 17.93
CA HIS A 18 -25.22 -6.92 18.93
C HIS A 18 -24.24 -7.03 20.11
N PHE A 19 -23.65 -8.22 20.34
CA PHE A 19 -22.69 -8.50 21.41
C PHE A 19 -21.23 -8.34 20.97
N ASN A 20 -20.98 -7.99 19.71
CA ASN A 20 -19.65 -7.91 19.13
C ASN A 20 -19.21 -6.43 18.98
N SER A 21 -17.91 -6.19 19.12
CA SER A 21 -17.28 -4.91 18.81
C SER A 21 -16.41 -5.06 17.57
N TYR A 22 -16.59 -4.15 16.61
CA TYR A 22 -15.85 -4.13 15.34
C TYR A 22 -14.98 -2.88 15.29
N LEU A 23 -13.74 -3.03 14.82
CA LEU A 23 -12.84 -1.92 14.53
C LEU A 23 -12.90 -1.63 13.03
N TYR A 24 -13.28 -0.41 12.68
CA TYR A 24 -13.26 0.10 11.32
C TYR A 24 -12.06 1.01 11.14
N ILE A 25 -11.31 0.83 10.06
CA ILE A 25 -10.14 1.63 9.72
C ILE A 25 -10.36 2.18 8.30
N GLN A 26 -10.35 3.51 8.18
CA GLN A 26 -10.47 4.20 6.92
C GLN A 26 -9.08 4.64 6.43
N MET A 27 -8.73 4.19 5.24
CA MET A 27 -7.44 4.44 4.60
C MET A 27 -7.62 4.93 3.17
N GLN A 28 -6.56 5.47 2.57
CA GLN A 28 -6.52 5.80 1.15
C GLN A 28 -6.70 4.55 0.28
N VAL A 29 -7.55 4.66 -0.73
CA VAL A 29 -7.79 3.59 -1.71
C VAL A 29 -6.68 3.59 -2.76
N HIS A 30 -6.20 2.40 -3.11
CA HIS A 30 -5.33 2.15 -4.26
C HIS A 30 -5.85 0.96 -5.05
N ASP A 31 -6.14 1.18 -6.34
CA ASP A 31 -6.81 0.20 -7.20
C ASP A 31 -5.86 -0.81 -7.88
N ASN A 32 -4.58 -0.84 -7.51
CA ASN A 32 -3.59 -1.72 -8.09
C ASN A 32 -2.63 -2.28 -7.05
N SER A 33 -2.09 -3.46 -7.34
CA SER A 33 -1.01 -4.08 -6.57
C SER A 33 0.23 -4.25 -7.44
N LEU A 34 1.40 -4.32 -6.80
CA LEU A 34 2.64 -4.63 -7.50
C LEU A 34 2.55 -5.99 -8.20
N ALA A 35 1.86 -6.97 -7.61
CA ALA A 35 1.64 -8.28 -8.23
C ALA A 35 0.84 -8.20 -9.53
N LYS A 36 -0.25 -7.43 -9.55
CA LYS A 36 -1.05 -7.18 -10.76
C LYS A 36 -0.23 -6.44 -11.82
N TRP A 37 0.53 -5.42 -11.41
CA TRP A 37 1.41 -4.73 -12.35
C TRP A 37 2.46 -5.68 -12.95
N LEU A 38 3.08 -6.55 -12.15
CA LEU A 38 4.05 -7.54 -12.63
C LEU A 38 3.44 -8.55 -13.62
N SER A 39 2.21 -9.00 -13.39
CA SER A 39 1.52 -9.90 -14.34
C SER A 39 1.24 -9.22 -15.67
N ASP A 40 0.86 -7.95 -15.65
CA ASP A 40 0.48 -7.20 -16.85
C ASP A 40 1.71 -6.78 -17.68
N ASN A 41 2.92 -6.84 -17.10
CA ASN A 41 4.14 -6.29 -17.67
C ASN A 41 5.25 -7.36 -17.89
N GLN A 42 4.88 -8.64 -18.03
CA GLN A 42 5.84 -9.76 -18.13
C GLN A 42 6.82 -9.67 -19.31
N ASN A 43 6.40 -9.06 -20.43
CA ASN A 43 7.16 -9.04 -21.69
C ASN A 43 7.92 -7.73 -21.94
N LEU A 44 7.77 -6.73 -21.07
CA LEU A 44 8.62 -5.55 -21.13
C LEU A 44 10.01 -6.02 -20.69
N SER A 45 11.00 -5.91 -21.60
CA SER A 45 12.42 -5.88 -21.25
C SER A 45 12.54 -5.20 -19.91
N ARG A 46 12.80 -5.97 -18.83
CA ARG A 46 12.67 -5.50 -17.45
C ARG A 46 13.43 -4.19 -17.35
N ASP A 47 12.71 -3.09 -17.31
CA ASP A 47 13.29 -1.78 -17.18
C ASP A 47 13.91 -1.76 -15.78
N ASN A 48 15.21 -2.08 -15.73
CA ASN A 48 15.95 -2.23 -14.50
C ASN A 48 15.87 -0.96 -13.65
N GLN A 49 15.71 0.21 -14.30
CA GLN A 49 15.51 1.46 -13.60
C GLN A 49 14.17 1.46 -12.87
N ARG A 50 13.08 1.11 -13.54
CA ARG A 50 11.75 1.05 -12.92
C ARG A 50 11.66 0.04 -11.78
N ILE A 51 12.27 -1.14 -11.94
CA ILE A 51 12.35 -2.13 -10.86
C ILE A 51 13.13 -1.57 -9.67
N ARG A 52 14.27 -0.93 -9.92
CA ARG A 52 15.07 -0.29 -8.88
C ARG A 52 14.29 0.80 -8.14
N ASP A 53 13.50 1.60 -8.86
CA ASP A 53 12.69 2.67 -8.27
C ASP A 53 11.58 2.11 -7.37
N ILE A 54 10.92 1.03 -7.78
CA ILE A 54 9.93 0.31 -6.95
C ILE A 54 10.59 -0.19 -5.66
N PHE A 55 11.76 -0.85 -5.76
CA PHE A 55 12.46 -1.34 -4.58
C PHE A 55 12.94 -0.21 -3.68
N LYS A 56 13.40 0.91 -4.24
CA LYS A 56 13.77 2.10 -3.47
C LYS A 56 12.58 2.62 -2.65
N GLN A 57 11.39 2.73 -3.26
CA GLN A 57 10.18 3.16 -2.55
C GLN A 57 9.84 2.23 -1.37
N ILE A 58 9.97 0.91 -1.56
CA ILE A 58 9.74 -0.09 -0.50
C ILE A 58 10.75 0.09 0.64
N VAL A 59 12.04 0.21 0.32
CA VAL A 59 13.10 0.38 1.34
C VAL A 59 12.92 1.69 2.11
N GLU A 60 12.59 2.78 1.43
CA GLU A 60 12.30 4.07 2.07
C GLU A 60 11.10 3.97 3.02
N ALA A 61 10.03 3.27 2.62
CA ALA A 61 8.87 3.05 3.49
C ALA A 61 9.24 2.24 4.74
N VAL A 62 10.01 1.16 4.58
CA VAL A 62 10.43 0.29 5.69
C VAL A 62 11.39 1.02 6.62
N SER A 63 12.32 1.82 6.08
CA SER A 63 13.26 2.60 6.90
C SER A 63 12.59 3.67 7.76
N TYR A 64 11.38 4.07 7.39
CA TYR A 64 10.60 5.07 8.12
C TYR A 64 9.82 4.45 9.30
N ILE A 65 9.54 3.14 9.25
CA ILE A 65 8.82 2.38 10.29
C ILE A 65 9.80 1.97 11.41
#